data_AF-A0A9E5S3R9-F1
#
_entry.id   AF-A0A9E5S3R9-F1
#
_cell.length_a   1.000
_cell.length_b   1.000
_cell.length_c   1.000
_cell.angle_alpha   90.00
_cell.angle_beta   90.00
_cell.angle_gamma   90.00
#
_symmetry.space_group_name_H-M   'P 1'
#
loop_
_entity.id
_entity.type
_entity.pdbx_description
1 polymer ?
#
loop_
_entity_poly.entity_id
_entity_poly.type
_entity_poly.pdbx_seq_one_letter_code
_entity_poly.pdbx_strand_id
1 'polypeptide(L)'
;MRGKKWLTIITFLFAVIALIIAVVIGKGCACIAYDVAMAIFGSALLGFIMSLTEYFVERRSAMEWFWQESRNVLSKLRKVKYINIDAPLDLVHACFQEEWSNDLRKIIDPTAKDVAKNVLISWYEENIPMSWTEDDDIDAELDKMYNSQMQGYREEYMQCIDSCIEASTIDLGSLGNAYGNLDFIFRNKGIRDTAYSEIYEKIRDFRNLLLSESYHFIPLKSGKGNFPVCAGKADDICRKVFDVQYKTEGGFKTKLVYQKAFDDIDKALEDFRLKIYRNATPDYPERVPVLGNTHIVDFEHKSSDEGK
;
A
#
# COMPACT_ATOMS: atom_id res chain seq x y z
N MET A 1 22.40 -3.42 16.44
CA MET A 1 23.31 -3.35 15.25
C MET A 1 24.61 -2.54 15.45
N ARG A 2 24.59 -1.21 15.67
CA ARG A 2 25.82 -0.36 15.66
C ARG A 2 26.94 -0.81 16.61
N GLY A 3 26.59 -1.18 17.85
CA GLY A 3 27.58 -1.65 18.83
C GLY A 3 28.30 -2.93 18.39
N LYS A 4 27.55 -3.93 17.91
CA LYS A 4 28.12 -5.19 17.41
C LYS A 4 28.97 -4.98 16.16
N LYS A 5 28.57 -4.07 15.26
CA LYS A 5 29.37 -3.65 14.10
C LYS A 5 30.77 -3.16 14.53
N TRP A 6 30.85 -2.22 15.47
CA TRP A 6 32.13 -1.70 15.94
C TRP A 6 32.95 -2.75 16.70
N LEU A 7 32.30 -3.58 17.52
CA LEU A 7 32.96 -4.68 18.22
C LEU A 7 33.66 -5.64 17.24
N THR A 8 32.99 -6.03 16.15
CA THR A 8 33.58 -6.91 15.13
C THR A 8 34.74 -6.25 14.40
N ILE A 9 34.65 -4.95 14.10
CA ILE A 9 35.74 -4.20 13.47
C ILE A 9 36.96 -4.13 14.40
N ILE A 10 36.75 -3.82 15.68
CA ILE A 10 37.83 -3.69 16.67
C ILE A 10 38.51 -5.04 16.91
N THR A 11 37.75 -6.11 17.13
CA THR A 11 38.30 -7.46 17.35
C THR A 11 39.04 -7.98 16.13
N PHE A 12 38.58 -7.65 14.91
CA PHE A 12 39.30 -7.95 13.67
C PHE A 12 40.68 -7.25 13.64
N LEU A 13 40.74 -5.95 13.94
CA LEU A 13 41.99 -5.20 13.97
C LEU A 13 42.99 -5.76 14.97
N PHE A 14 42.54 -6.14 16.17
CA PHE A 14 43.40 -6.77 17.17
C PHE A 14 43.93 -8.14 16.70
N ALA A 15 43.09 -8.96 16.05
CA ALA A 15 43.53 -10.24 15.50
C ALA A 15 44.59 -10.06 14.40
N VAL A 16 44.44 -9.04 13.53
CA VAL A 16 45.43 -8.70 12.49
C VAL A 16 46.75 -8.22 13.09
N ILE A 17 46.70 -7.35 14.10
CA ILE A 17 47.91 -6.86 14.78
C ILE A 17 48.64 -8.03 15.47
N ALA A 18 47.91 -8.90 16.18
CA ALA A 18 48.49 -10.09 16.81
C ALA A 18 49.16 -11.03 15.79
N LEU A 19 48.53 -11.21 14.62
CA LEU A 19 49.11 -11.99 13.52
C LEU A 19 50.41 -11.37 13.01
N ILE A 20 50.44 -10.05 12.78
CA ILE A 20 51.65 -9.35 12.32
C ILE A 20 52.79 -9.51 13.32
N ILE A 21 52.51 -9.36 14.62
CA ILE A 21 53.50 -9.54 15.69
C ILE A 21 54.06 -10.97 15.69
N ALA A 22 53.19 -11.98 15.58
CA ALA A 22 53.61 -13.38 15.52
C ALA A 22 54.52 -13.66 14.32
N VAL A 23 54.18 -13.12 13.14
CA VAL A 23 54.98 -13.26 11.90
C VAL A 23 56.34 -12.57 12.01
N VAL A 24 56.40 -11.39 12.63
CA VAL A 24 57.66 -10.63 12.81
C VAL A 24 58.59 -11.36 13.78
N ILE A 25 58.08 -11.84 14.91
CA ILE A 25 58.86 -12.59 15.90
C ILE A 25 59.33 -13.94 15.33
N GLY A 26 58.47 -14.63 14.58
CA GLY A 26 58.79 -15.92 13.97
C GLY A 26 59.91 -15.89 12.93
N LYS A 27 60.22 -14.74 12.33
CA LYS A 27 61.38 -14.58 11.42
C LYS A 27 62.73 -14.58 12.14
N GLY A 28 62.75 -14.32 13.45
CA GLY A 28 63.98 -14.05 14.19
C GLY A 28 64.58 -15.24 14.94
N CYS A 29 63.76 -16.11 15.56
CA CYS A 29 64.22 -17.33 16.25
C CYS A 29 63.04 -18.17 16.79
N ALA A 30 63.22 -19.50 16.93
CA ALA A 30 62.26 -20.43 17.55
C ALA A 30 62.29 -20.34 19.09
N CYS A 31 61.96 -19.15 19.63
CA CYS A 31 62.01 -18.85 21.06
C CYS A 31 60.62 -18.91 21.74
N ILE A 32 60.61 -19.00 23.08
CA ILE A 32 59.41 -18.88 23.95
C ILE A 32 58.53 -17.68 23.58
N ALA A 33 59.12 -16.58 23.10
CA ALA A 33 58.39 -15.40 22.64
C ALA A 33 57.45 -15.69 21.46
N TYR A 34 57.80 -16.62 20.57
CA TYR A 34 56.93 -17.07 19.49
C TYR A 34 55.74 -17.86 20.02
N ASP A 35 55.95 -18.76 21.00
CA ASP A 35 54.88 -19.54 21.62
C ASP A 35 53.86 -18.63 22.34
N VAL A 36 54.36 -17.61 23.05
CA VAL A 36 53.52 -16.59 23.68
C VAL A 36 52.77 -15.77 22.63
N ALA A 37 53.43 -15.36 21.54
CA ALA A 37 52.78 -14.61 20.47
C ALA A 37 51.68 -15.42 19.75
N MET A 38 51.92 -16.72 19.53
CA MET A 38 50.92 -17.64 18.96
C MET A 38 49.73 -17.86 19.88
N ALA A 39 49.96 -17.94 21.20
CA ALA A 39 48.88 -18.03 22.18
C ALA A 39 48.00 -16.75 22.17
N ILE A 40 48.63 -15.57 22.16
CA ILE A 40 47.93 -14.27 22.06
C ILE A 40 47.11 -14.19 20.76
N PHE A 41 47.70 -14.60 19.63
CA PHE A 41 47.00 -14.65 18.36
C PHE A 41 45.80 -15.60 18.40
N GLY A 42 45.96 -16.81 18.97
CA GLY A 42 44.86 -17.77 19.12
C GLY A 42 43.69 -17.21 19.92
N SER A 43 43.96 -16.54 21.04
CA SER A 43 42.93 -15.88 21.85
C SER A 43 42.24 -14.73 21.10
N ALA A 44 43.00 -13.89 20.39
CA ALA A 44 42.45 -12.79 19.60
C ALA A 44 41.59 -13.30 18.43
N LEU A 45 42.02 -14.37 17.75
CA LEU A 45 41.28 -15.00 16.67
C LEU A 45 39.95 -15.60 17.17
N LEU A 46 39.96 -16.28 18.32
CA LEU A 46 38.74 -16.81 18.93
C LEU A 46 37.76 -15.68 19.28
N GLY A 47 38.25 -14.59 19.89
CA GLY A 47 37.44 -13.41 20.19
C GLY A 47 36.84 -12.77 18.93
N PHE A 48 37.60 -12.70 17.83
CA PHE A 48 37.09 -12.24 16.55
C PHE A 48 36.01 -13.16 15.99
N ILE A 49 36.21 -14.49 16.01
CA ILE A 49 35.19 -15.45 15.54
C ILE A 49 33.90 -15.30 16.34
N MET A 50 33.99 -15.17 17.67
CA MET A 50 32.83 -14.99 18.54
C MET A 50 32.10 -13.66 18.26
N SER A 51 32.85 -12.57 18.06
CA SER A 51 32.25 -11.29 17.65
C SER A 51 31.58 -11.36 16.28
N LEU A 52 32.18 -12.10 15.34
CA LEU A 52 31.67 -12.26 13.98
C LEU A 52 30.37 -13.08 13.97
N THR A 53 30.28 -14.15 14.78
CA THR A 53 29.05 -14.94 14.90
C THR A 53 27.92 -14.10 15.51
N GLU A 54 28.19 -13.36 16.59
CA GLU A 54 27.24 -12.41 17.18
C GLU A 54 26.76 -11.36 16.17
N TYR A 55 27.67 -10.82 15.36
CA TYR A 55 27.34 -9.86 14.31
C TYR A 55 26.34 -10.44 13.29
N PHE A 56 26.55 -11.69 12.86
CA PHE A 56 25.64 -12.32 11.89
C PHE A 56 24.26 -12.64 12.49
N VAL A 57 24.21 -13.03 13.77
CA VAL A 57 22.95 -13.20 14.51
C VAL A 57 22.20 -11.87 14.59
N GLU A 58 22.87 -10.82 15.06
CA GLU A 58 22.27 -9.48 15.19
C GLU A 58 21.82 -8.91 13.84
N ARG A 59 22.61 -9.14 12.79
CA ARG A 59 22.26 -8.74 11.42
C ARG A 59 20.97 -9.42 10.97
N ARG A 60 20.83 -10.72 11.21
CA ARG A 60 19.61 -11.48 10.89
C ARG A 60 18.43 -10.91 11.67
N SER A 61 18.56 -10.72 12.98
CA SER A 61 17.52 -10.13 13.82
C SER A 61 17.09 -8.75 13.34
N ALA A 62 18.02 -7.90 12.91
CA ALA A 62 17.69 -6.57 12.37
C ALA A 62 16.89 -6.65 11.06
N MET A 63 17.22 -7.59 10.17
CA MET A 63 16.45 -7.82 8.94
C MET A 63 15.07 -8.39 9.25
N GLU A 64 14.97 -9.36 10.17
CA GLU A 64 13.68 -9.93 10.61
C GLU A 64 12.77 -8.87 11.22
N TRP A 65 13.32 -7.99 12.06
CA TRP A 65 12.59 -6.89 12.66
C TRP A 65 12.04 -5.91 11.62
N PHE A 66 12.85 -5.50 10.64
CA PHE A 66 12.39 -4.65 9.54
C PHE A 66 11.29 -5.32 8.71
N TRP A 67 11.46 -6.61 8.39
CA TRP A 67 10.46 -7.36 7.63
C TRP A 67 9.13 -7.46 8.39
N GLN A 68 9.16 -7.80 9.68
CA GLN A 68 7.96 -7.89 10.53
C GLN A 68 7.26 -6.54 10.65
N GLU A 69 8.00 -5.48 10.94
CA GLU A 69 7.41 -4.15 11.12
C GLU A 69 6.83 -3.60 9.81
N SER A 70 7.49 -3.87 8.67
CA SER A 70 6.96 -3.54 7.35
C SER A 70 5.64 -4.23 7.08
N ARG A 71 5.53 -5.55 7.37
CA ARG A 71 4.26 -6.29 7.24
C ARG A 71 3.17 -5.78 8.16
N ASN A 72 3.52 -5.44 9.40
CA ASN A 72 2.60 -4.90 10.39
C ASN A 72 2.00 -3.58 9.89
N VAL A 73 2.84 -2.63 9.49
CA VAL A 73 2.40 -1.33 8.94
C VAL A 73 1.60 -1.53 7.64
N LEU A 74 2.08 -2.39 6.74
CA LEU A 74 1.41 -2.66 5.46
C LEU A 74 0.00 -3.22 5.68
N SER A 75 -0.19 -4.17 6.61
CA SER A 75 -1.50 -4.75 6.92
C SER A 75 -2.48 -3.74 7.51
N LYS A 76 -2.00 -2.74 8.25
CA LYS A 76 -2.83 -1.62 8.73
C LYS A 76 -3.22 -0.69 7.60
N LEU A 77 -2.27 -0.31 6.74
CA LEU A 77 -2.53 0.54 5.57
C LEU A 77 -3.44 -0.14 4.54
N ARG A 78 -3.41 -1.47 4.45
CA ARG A 78 -4.25 -2.27 3.55
C ARG A 78 -5.75 -2.13 3.82
N LYS A 79 -6.14 -1.64 5.00
CA LYS A 79 -7.56 -1.46 5.39
C LYS A 79 -8.27 -0.33 4.65
N VAL A 80 -7.55 0.45 3.84
CA VAL A 80 -8.18 1.46 2.98
C VAL A 80 -9.20 0.79 2.06
N LYS A 81 -10.42 1.33 2.05
CA LYS A 81 -11.55 0.79 1.30
C LYS A 81 -11.57 1.33 -0.12
N TYR A 82 -12.03 0.49 -1.05
CA TYR A 82 -12.29 0.88 -2.43
C TYR A 82 -13.69 1.48 -2.55
N ILE A 83 -13.85 2.47 -3.42
CA ILE A 83 -15.14 3.08 -3.75
C ILE A 83 -15.83 2.22 -4.80
N ASN A 84 -16.88 1.49 -4.41
CA ASN A 84 -17.60 0.64 -5.35
C ASN A 84 -18.87 1.33 -5.88
N ILE A 85 -18.76 1.89 -7.08
CA ILE A 85 -19.87 2.50 -7.81
C ILE A 85 -20.12 1.71 -9.10
N ASP A 86 -21.39 1.55 -9.43
CA ASP A 86 -21.93 0.92 -10.64
C ASP A 86 -22.16 1.93 -11.78
N ALA A 87 -22.54 3.17 -11.46
CA ALA A 87 -22.65 4.27 -12.42
C ALA A 87 -21.29 4.89 -12.84
N PRO A 88 -21.22 5.56 -14.01
CA PRO A 88 -20.04 6.31 -14.42
C PRO A 88 -19.67 7.40 -13.40
N LEU A 89 -18.39 7.44 -12.99
CA LEU A 89 -17.88 8.39 -12.01
C LEU A 89 -18.19 9.85 -12.37
N ASP A 90 -18.03 10.23 -13.65
CA ASP A 90 -18.25 11.61 -14.10
C ASP A 90 -19.70 12.07 -13.87
N LEU A 91 -20.68 11.18 -14.05
CA LEU A 91 -22.10 11.49 -13.83
C LEU A 91 -22.41 11.66 -12.33
N VAL A 92 -21.87 10.76 -11.50
CA VAL A 92 -22.05 10.82 -10.05
C VAL A 92 -21.42 12.10 -9.47
N HIS A 93 -20.23 12.48 -9.95
CA HIS A 93 -19.56 13.72 -9.54
C HIS A 93 -20.31 14.97 -9.97
N ALA A 94 -20.84 14.98 -11.20
CA ALA A 94 -21.69 16.07 -11.68
C ALA A 94 -22.92 16.23 -10.78
N CYS A 95 -23.54 15.13 -10.35
CA CYS A 95 -24.67 15.15 -9.41
C CYS A 95 -24.26 15.69 -8.04
N PHE A 96 -23.13 15.25 -7.47
CA PHE A 96 -22.64 15.81 -6.20
C PHE A 96 -22.38 17.31 -6.29
N GLN A 97 -21.79 17.77 -7.38
CA GLN A 97 -21.50 19.19 -7.60
C GLN A 97 -22.78 20.00 -7.78
N GLU A 98 -23.75 19.46 -8.52
CA GLU A 98 -25.06 20.07 -8.71
C GLU A 98 -25.80 20.19 -7.38
N GLU A 99 -25.92 19.11 -6.61
CA GLU A 99 -26.54 19.09 -5.27
C GLU A 99 -25.89 20.11 -4.33
N TRP A 100 -24.55 20.13 -4.27
CA TRP A 100 -23.80 21.09 -3.45
C TRP A 100 -24.05 22.54 -3.85
N SER A 101 -24.16 22.81 -5.15
CA SER A 101 -24.45 24.16 -5.67
C SER A 101 -25.92 24.56 -5.51
N ASN A 102 -26.82 23.58 -5.60
CA ASN A 102 -28.27 23.75 -5.54
C ASN A 102 -28.77 23.91 -4.10
N ASP A 103 -28.07 23.38 -3.09
CA ASP A 103 -28.34 23.68 -1.68
C ASP A 103 -28.33 25.19 -1.39
N LEU A 104 -27.43 25.95 -2.04
CA LEU A 104 -27.36 27.41 -1.93
C LEU A 104 -28.25 28.14 -2.95
N ARG A 105 -28.40 27.59 -4.16
CA ARG A 105 -29.17 28.22 -5.25
C ARG A 105 -30.68 28.07 -5.11
N LYS A 106 -31.20 26.92 -4.66
CA LYS A 106 -32.66 26.70 -4.50
C LYS A 106 -33.28 27.59 -3.42
N ILE A 107 -32.46 28.14 -2.52
CA ILE A 107 -32.86 29.20 -1.57
C ILE A 107 -33.15 30.53 -2.29
N ILE A 108 -32.48 30.79 -3.42
CA ILE A 108 -32.54 32.05 -4.18
C ILE A 108 -33.44 31.92 -5.40
N ASP A 109 -33.45 30.76 -6.06
CA ASP A 109 -34.25 30.42 -7.23
C ASP A 109 -34.75 28.96 -7.13
N PRO A 110 -36.03 28.75 -6.76
CA PRO A 110 -36.65 27.43 -6.70
C PRO A 110 -36.72 26.69 -8.04
N THR A 111 -36.47 27.39 -9.16
CA THR A 111 -36.53 26.82 -10.53
C THR A 111 -35.17 26.38 -11.07
N ALA A 112 -34.12 26.38 -10.23
CA ALA A 112 -32.80 25.87 -10.60
C ALA A 112 -32.91 24.46 -11.19
N LYS A 113 -32.44 24.31 -12.43
CA LYS A 113 -32.57 23.07 -13.21
C LYS A 113 -31.67 21.97 -12.64
N ASP A 114 -32.26 20.80 -12.41
CA ASP A 114 -31.58 19.57 -12.00
C ASP A 114 -31.06 18.82 -13.25
N VAL A 115 -30.04 19.40 -13.91
CA VAL A 115 -29.53 18.89 -15.20
C VAL A 115 -28.74 17.60 -15.00
N ALA A 116 -27.84 17.56 -14.02
CA ALA A 116 -27.01 16.39 -13.74
C ALA A 116 -27.86 15.22 -13.22
N LYS A 117 -28.82 15.50 -12.33
CA LYS A 117 -29.80 14.51 -11.87
C LYS A 117 -30.54 13.86 -13.05
N ASN A 118 -31.09 14.66 -13.96
CA ASN A 118 -31.83 14.14 -15.11
C ASN A 118 -30.96 13.27 -16.02
N VAL A 119 -29.69 13.65 -16.24
CA VAL A 119 -28.74 12.85 -17.03
C VAL A 119 -28.44 11.51 -16.35
N LEU A 120 -28.26 11.48 -15.03
CA LEU A 120 -28.03 10.23 -14.29
C LEU A 120 -29.27 9.33 -14.30
N ILE A 121 -30.47 9.92 -14.19
CA ILE A 121 -31.74 9.18 -14.29
C ILE A 121 -31.88 8.53 -15.66
N SER A 122 -31.64 9.25 -16.76
CA SER A 122 -31.66 8.66 -18.10
C SER A 122 -30.66 7.53 -18.26
N TRP A 123 -29.48 7.65 -17.63
CA TRP A 123 -28.50 6.56 -17.63
C TRP A 123 -29.05 5.32 -16.89
N TYR A 124 -29.74 5.48 -15.76
CA TYR A 124 -30.37 4.36 -15.06
C TYR A 124 -31.44 3.68 -15.92
N GLU A 125 -32.30 4.44 -16.59
CA GLU A 125 -33.34 3.91 -17.48
C GLU A 125 -32.76 3.08 -18.63
N GLU A 126 -31.61 3.49 -19.18
CA GLU A 126 -30.95 2.79 -20.27
C GLU A 126 -30.18 1.53 -19.84
N ASN A 127 -29.69 1.49 -18.59
CA ASN A 127 -28.69 0.48 -18.16
C ASN A 127 -29.18 -0.44 -17.04
N ILE A 128 -30.31 -0.13 -16.40
CA ILE A 128 -30.88 -0.92 -15.31
C ILE A 128 -32.29 -1.37 -15.70
N PRO A 129 -32.60 -2.69 -15.67
CA PRO A 129 -33.93 -3.17 -15.94
C PRO A 129 -34.93 -2.60 -14.93
N MET A 130 -35.87 -1.81 -15.44
CA MET A 130 -36.94 -1.24 -14.62
C MET A 130 -38.05 -2.28 -14.40
N SER A 131 -38.46 -2.47 -13.15
CA SER A 131 -39.50 -3.43 -12.77
C SER A 131 -40.88 -2.78 -12.56
N TRP A 132 -41.05 -1.53 -12.97
CA TRP A 132 -42.27 -0.75 -12.74
C TRP A 132 -43.35 -1.04 -13.78
N THR A 133 -44.60 -0.80 -13.38
CA THR A 133 -45.79 -1.00 -14.20
C THR A 133 -46.41 0.34 -14.61
N GLU A 134 -47.32 0.32 -15.58
CA GLU A 134 -48.04 1.53 -16.04
C GLU A 134 -48.91 2.19 -14.95
N ASP A 135 -49.21 1.45 -13.86
CA ASP A 135 -50.00 1.94 -12.72
C ASP A 135 -49.15 2.65 -11.66
N ASP A 136 -47.81 2.58 -11.76
CA ASP A 136 -46.88 3.22 -10.83
C ASP A 136 -46.63 4.69 -11.24
N ASP A 137 -46.43 5.56 -10.26
CA ASP A 137 -45.94 6.93 -10.52
C ASP A 137 -44.44 6.85 -10.86
N ILE A 138 -44.17 6.71 -12.17
CA ILE A 138 -42.82 6.50 -12.71
C ILE A 138 -41.87 7.61 -12.25
N ASP A 139 -42.31 8.86 -12.26
CA ASP A 139 -41.50 10.01 -11.86
C ASP A 139 -41.11 9.92 -10.37
N ALA A 140 -42.07 9.55 -9.51
CA ALA A 140 -41.82 9.39 -8.08
C ALA A 140 -40.90 8.19 -7.77
N GLU A 141 -41.03 7.08 -8.49
CA GLU A 141 -40.16 5.91 -8.32
C GLU A 141 -38.73 6.15 -8.87
N LEU A 142 -38.59 6.86 -9.99
CA LEU A 142 -37.29 7.32 -10.51
C LEU A 142 -36.56 8.23 -9.50
N ASP A 143 -37.28 9.18 -8.90
CA ASP A 143 -36.73 10.08 -7.89
C ASP A 143 -36.28 9.33 -6.63
N LYS A 144 -37.07 8.36 -6.19
CA LYS A 144 -36.74 7.50 -5.06
C LYS A 144 -35.52 6.62 -5.36
N MET A 145 -35.43 6.05 -6.55
CA MET A 145 -34.27 5.28 -7.01
C MET A 145 -33.01 6.16 -7.04
N TYR A 146 -33.10 7.35 -7.65
CA TYR A 146 -32.00 8.33 -7.68
C TYR A 146 -31.50 8.65 -6.27
N ASN A 147 -32.41 9.02 -5.36
CA ASN A 147 -32.05 9.39 -3.99
C ASN A 147 -31.40 8.21 -3.24
N SER A 148 -31.93 7.00 -3.41
CA SER A 148 -31.38 5.79 -2.79
C SER A 148 -29.97 5.49 -3.31
N GLN A 149 -29.75 5.56 -4.62
CA GLN A 149 -28.45 5.29 -5.23
C GLN A 149 -27.42 6.36 -4.83
N MET A 150 -27.78 7.64 -4.90
CA MET A 150 -26.91 8.74 -4.49
C MET A 150 -26.54 8.68 -3.01
N GLN A 151 -27.47 8.27 -2.15
CA GLN A 151 -27.16 8.00 -0.74
C GLN A 151 -26.15 6.86 -0.61
N GLY A 152 -26.36 5.74 -1.31
CA GLY A 152 -25.42 4.62 -1.33
C GLY A 152 -24.02 5.04 -1.79
N TYR A 153 -23.92 5.84 -2.87
CA TYR A 153 -22.64 6.37 -3.34
C TYR A 153 -21.98 7.26 -2.28
N ARG A 154 -22.74 8.16 -1.65
CA ARG A 154 -22.21 9.01 -0.57
C ARG A 154 -21.65 8.15 0.58
N GLU A 155 -22.34 7.09 0.95
CA GLU A 155 -21.88 6.15 1.98
C GLU A 155 -20.58 5.45 1.57
N GLU A 156 -20.45 4.98 0.33
CA GLU A 156 -19.21 4.39 -0.21
C GLU A 156 -18.03 5.37 -0.15
N TYR A 157 -18.22 6.61 -0.61
CA TYR A 157 -17.19 7.65 -0.51
C TYR A 157 -16.81 7.94 0.94
N MET A 158 -17.80 8.08 1.83
CA MET A 158 -17.54 8.34 3.25
C MET A 158 -16.77 7.19 3.91
N GLN A 159 -17.09 5.94 3.59
CA GLN A 159 -16.36 4.78 4.08
C GLN A 159 -14.90 4.77 3.58
N CYS A 160 -14.66 5.11 2.32
CA CYS A 160 -13.31 5.27 1.77
C CYS A 160 -12.55 6.38 2.49
N ILE A 161 -13.17 7.56 2.62
CA ILE A 161 -12.60 8.74 3.28
C ILE A 161 -12.24 8.43 4.74
N ASP A 162 -13.14 7.81 5.50
CA ASP A 162 -12.89 7.43 6.88
C ASP A 162 -11.72 6.46 6.99
N SER A 163 -11.64 5.46 6.10
CA SER A 163 -10.51 4.53 6.07
C SER A 163 -9.18 5.23 5.71
N CYS A 164 -9.21 6.26 4.87
CA CYS A 164 -8.04 7.07 4.54
C CYS A 164 -7.58 7.92 5.73
N ILE A 165 -8.51 8.52 6.47
CA ILE A 165 -8.20 9.27 7.70
C ILE A 165 -7.59 8.33 8.74
N GLU A 166 -8.18 7.15 8.98
CA GLU A 166 -7.63 6.18 9.93
C GLU A 166 -6.21 5.77 9.53
N ALA A 167 -6.01 5.43 8.26
CA ALA A 167 -4.71 5.02 7.74
C ALA A 167 -3.66 6.15 7.76
N SER A 168 -4.05 7.44 7.66
CA SER A 168 -3.11 8.56 7.73
C SER A 168 -2.51 8.75 9.13
N THR A 169 -3.20 8.28 10.18
CA THR A 169 -2.73 8.35 11.57
C THR A 169 -1.70 7.28 11.94
N ILE A 170 -1.48 6.30 11.07
CA ILE A 170 -0.52 5.22 11.32
C ILE A 170 0.89 5.80 11.51
N ASP A 171 1.48 5.48 12.66
CA ASP A 171 2.87 5.84 12.98
C ASP A 171 3.86 4.98 12.18
N LEU A 172 4.85 5.63 11.60
CA LEU A 172 5.96 5.01 10.87
C LEU A 172 7.28 5.03 11.67
N GLY A 173 7.27 5.52 12.92
CA GLY A 173 8.47 5.65 13.76
C GLY A 173 9.19 4.32 13.97
N SER A 174 8.44 3.28 14.36
CA SER A 174 8.99 1.91 14.53
C SER A 174 9.60 1.35 13.25
N LEU A 175 8.91 1.54 12.11
CA LEU A 175 9.41 1.12 10.80
C LEU A 175 10.67 1.89 10.39
N GLY A 176 10.69 3.21 10.61
CA GLY A 176 11.85 4.07 10.36
C GLY A 176 13.07 3.66 11.20
N ASN A 177 12.84 3.35 12.48
CA ASN A 177 13.89 2.83 13.37
C ASN A 177 14.40 1.45 12.90
N ALA A 178 13.50 0.57 12.48
CA ALA A 178 13.86 -0.75 11.96
C ALA A 178 14.71 -0.64 10.69
N TYR A 179 14.32 0.22 9.75
CA TYR A 179 15.12 0.54 8.56
C TYR A 179 16.49 1.13 8.93
N GLY A 180 16.53 2.08 9.88
CA GLY A 180 17.77 2.70 10.36
C GLY A 180 18.75 1.71 10.99
N ASN A 181 18.24 0.59 11.52
CA ASN A 181 19.05 -0.50 12.07
C ASN A 181 19.64 -1.44 11.01
N LEU A 182 19.27 -1.33 9.74
CA LEU A 182 19.90 -2.02 8.61
C LEU A 182 21.25 -1.36 8.22
N ASP A 183 22.15 -1.24 9.20
CA ASP A 183 23.51 -0.72 9.02
C ASP A 183 24.54 -1.84 9.19
N PHE A 184 24.86 -2.50 8.07
CA PHE A 184 25.71 -3.69 8.04
C PHE A 184 27.15 -3.39 7.60
N ILE A 185 28.09 -4.28 7.96
CA ILE A 185 29.46 -4.29 7.41
C ILE A 185 29.42 -4.91 6.01
N PHE A 186 28.73 -6.05 5.86
CA PHE A 186 28.71 -6.82 4.62
C PHE A 186 27.41 -6.61 3.84
N ARG A 187 27.52 -6.44 2.51
CA ARG A 187 26.39 -6.27 1.56
C ARG A 187 25.40 -5.16 1.96
N ASN A 188 25.88 -4.14 2.69
CA ASN A 188 25.05 -3.09 3.26
C ASN A 188 24.25 -2.33 2.18
N LYS A 189 24.97 -1.83 1.16
CA LYS A 189 24.39 -1.01 0.09
C LYS A 189 23.24 -1.72 -0.62
N GLY A 190 23.47 -2.92 -1.16
CA GLY A 190 22.43 -3.64 -1.90
C GLY A 190 21.18 -3.98 -1.06
N ILE A 191 21.36 -4.43 0.19
CA ILE A 191 20.21 -4.78 1.05
C ILE A 191 19.43 -3.52 1.45
N ARG A 192 20.15 -2.47 1.86
CA ARG A 192 19.55 -1.22 2.33
C ARG A 192 18.88 -0.43 1.21
N ASP A 193 19.49 -0.40 0.02
CA ASP A 193 18.92 0.26 -1.15
C ASP A 193 17.61 -0.44 -1.55
N THR A 194 17.61 -1.79 -1.65
CA THR A 194 16.38 -2.56 -1.93
C THR A 194 15.30 -2.30 -0.87
N ALA A 195 15.66 -2.41 0.42
CA ALA A 195 14.73 -2.20 1.53
C ALA A 195 14.14 -0.77 1.53
N TYR A 196 14.93 0.21 1.10
CA TYR A 196 14.48 1.58 0.96
C TYR A 196 13.50 1.74 -0.20
N SER A 197 13.95 1.53 -1.44
CA SER A 197 13.21 1.88 -2.63
C SER A 197 12.02 0.97 -2.91
N GLU A 198 12.10 -0.30 -2.54
CA GLU A 198 11.05 -1.27 -2.87
C GLU A 198 10.00 -1.42 -1.76
N ILE A 199 10.32 -1.07 -0.51
CA ILE A 199 9.46 -1.30 0.65
C ILE A 199 9.24 0.00 1.44
N TYR A 200 10.27 0.51 2.11
CA TYR A 200 10.13 1.60 3.07
C TYR A 200 9.58 2.89 2.45
N GLU A 201 10.15 3.30 1.32
CA GLU A 201 9.76 4.50 0.59
C GLU A 201 8.32 4.38 0.08
N LYS A 202 7.95 3.26 -0.52
CA LYS A 202 6.58 3.04 -1.01
C LYS A 202 5.54 3.10 0.11
N ILE A 203 5.81 2.47 1.26
CA ILE A 203 4.94 2.53 2.45
C ILE A 203 4.82 3.98 2.93
N ARG A 204 5.96 4.68 3.05
CA ARG A 204 6.02 6.06 3.51
C ARG A 204 5.27 7.01 2.58
N ASP A 205 5.48 6.89 1.28
CA ASP A 205 4.89 7.75 0.27
C ASP A 205 3.37 7.55 0.22
N PHE A 206 2.91 6.31 0.34
CA PHE A 206 1.48 6.03 0.46
C PHE A 206 0.87 6.66 1.71
N ARG A 207 1.47 6.48 2.89
CA ARG A 207 0.98 7.11 4.12
C ARG A 207 1.01 8.64 4.03
N ASN A 208 2.01 9.22 3.38
CA ASN A 208 2.12 10.66 3.18
C ASN A 208 1.05 11.21 2.24
N LEU A 209 0.70 10.46 1.18
CA LEU A 209 -0.44 10.78 0.32
C LEU A 209 -1.74 10.82 1.14
N LEU A 210 -1.98 9.83 1.99
CA LEU A 210 -3.17 9.82 2.85
C LEU A 210 -3.17 10.99 3.84
N LEU A 211 -2.00 11.31 4.41
CA LEU A 211 -1.87 12.45 5.30
C LEU A 211 -2.16 13.77 4.58
N SER A 212 -1.63 14.00 3.39
CA SER A 212 -1.88 15.23 2.64
C SER A 212 -3.35 15.40 2.28
N GLU A 213 -4.04 14.32 1.93
CA GLU A 213 -5.47 14.38 1.62
C GLU A 213 -6.36 14.49 2.88
N SER A 214 -5.92 13.96 4.02
CA SER A 214 -6.66 14.04 5.28
C SER A 214 -6.95 15.47 5.75
N TYR A 215 -6.14 16.45 5.36
CA TYR A 215 -6.40 17.87 5.59
C TYR A 215 -7.73 18.34 4.99
N HIS A 216 -8.16 17.73 3.88
CA HIS A 216 -9.46 18.02 3.24
C HIS A 216 -10.60 17.20 3.85
N PHE A 217 -10.31 15.95 4.22
CA PHE A 217 -11.29 15.02 4.73
C PHE A 217 -11.76 15.32 6.16
N ILE A 218 -10.87 15.78 7.04
CA ILE A 218 -11.22 16.09 8.43
C ILE A 218 -12.28 17.22 8.52
N PRO A 219 -12.15 18.35 7.81
CA PRO A 219 -13.20 19.37 7.74
C PRO A 219 -14.55 18.83 7.25
N LEU A 220 -14.54 17.95 6.25
CA LEU A 220 -15.77 17.31 5.73
C LEU A 220 -16.52 16.58 6.84
N LYS A 221 -15.80 15.79 7.66
CA LYS A 221 -16.40 15.06 8.78
C LYS A 221 -17.00 15.96 9.86
N SER A 222 -16.48 17.19 9.99
CA SER A 222 -17.01 18.21 10.90
C SER A 222 -18.13 19.07 10.30
N GLY A 223 -18.63 18.72 9.11
CA GLY A 223 -19.70 19.46 8.40
C GLY A 223 -19.24 20.76 7.74
N LYS A 224 -17.92 20.99 7.62
CA LYS A 224 -17.34 22.24 7.08
C LYS A 224 -16.58 22.03 5.77
N GLY A 225 -16.53 20.81 5.25
CA GLY A 225 -15.82 20.46 4.03
C GLY A 225 -16.71 20.44 2.80
N ASN A 226 -16.09 20.56 1.63
CA ASN A 226 -16.75 20.43 0.33
C ASN A 226 -16.73 18.96 -0.09
N PHE A 227 -17.91 18.32 -0.12
CA PHE A 227 -18.04 16.90 -0.45
C PHE A 227 -17.56 16.56 -1.87
N PRO A 228 -18.00 17.27 -2.95
CA PRO A 228 -17.49 17.02 -4.31
C PRO A 228 -15.97 17.04 -4.43
N VAL A 229 -15.30 18.01 -3.79
CA VAL A 229 -13.83 18.10 -3.80
C VAL A 229 -13.20 16.91 -3.08
N CYS A 230 -13.80 16.45 -1.98
CA CYS A 230 -13.31 15.28 -1.26
C CYS A 230 -13.54 13.98 -2.02
N ALA A 231 -14.66 13.85 -2.73
CA ALA A 231 -14.95 12.71 -3.61
C ALA A 231 -13.86 12.59 -4.69
N GLY A 232 -13.53 13.68 -5.38
CA GLY A 232 -12.45 13.70 -6.38
C GLY A 232 -11.09 13.25 -5.84
N LYS A 233 -10.75 13.69 -4.63
CA LYS A 233 -9.51 13.28 -3.95
C LYS A 233 -9.53 11.80 -3.54
N ALA A 234 -10.68 11.28 -3.12
CA ALA A 234 -10.82 9.86 -2.80
C ALA A 234 -10.67 8.98 -4.04
N ASP A 235 -11.12 9.43 -5.21
CA ASP A 235 -10.91 8.73 -6.48
C ASP A 235 -9.46 8.76 -6.95
N ASP A 236 -8.76 9.88 -6.76
CA ASP A 236 -7.33 9.97 -7.03
C ASP A 236 -6.54 8.96 -6.19
N ILE A 237 -6.91 8.77 -4.92
CA ILE A 237 -6.34 7.74 -4.06
C ILE A 237 -6.70 6.35 -4.62
N CYS A 238 -7.98 6.11 -4.93
CA CYS A 238 -8.42 4.80 -5.41
C CYS A 238 -7.69 4.38 -6.70
N ARG A 239 -7.52 5.30 -7.66
CA ARG A 239 -6.77 5.05 -8.92
C ARG A 239 -5.29 4.73 -8.70
N LYS A 240 -4.68 5.24 -7.63
CA LYS A 240 -3.26 4.96 -7.30
C LYS A 240 -3.08 3.64 -6.56
N VAL A 241 -4.06 3.26 -5.76
CA VAL A 241 -3.98 2.10 -4.85
C VAL A 241 -4.49 0.82 -5.50
N PHE A 242 -5.61 0.93 -6.20
CA PHE A 242 -6.35 -0.20 -6.73
C PHE A 242 -6.19 -0.32 -8.25
N ASP A 243 -6.18 -1.57 -8.71
CA ASP A 243 -6.19 -1.93 -10.11
C ASP A 243 -7.51 -2.64 -10.41
N VAL A 244 -8.28 -2.10 -11.36
CA VAL A 244 -9.59 -2.64 -11.74
C VAL A 244 -9.43 -3.41 -13.04
N GLN A 245 -9.76 -4.70 -13.01
CA GLN A 245 -9.70 -5.59 -14.15
C GLN A 245 -11.08 -6.13 -14.46
N TYR A 246 -11.38 -6.31 -15.75
CA TYR A 246 -12.63 -6.93 -16.18
C TYR A 246 -12.32 -8.28 -16.81
N LYS A 247 -12.96 -9.34 -16.33
CA LYS A 247 -12.91 -10.66 -16.94
C LYS A 247 -14.27 -10.98 -17.56
N THR A 248 -14.24 -11.54 -18.77
CA THR A 248 -15.46 -12.00 -19.44
C THR A 248 -15.40 -13.52 -19.56
N GLU A 249 -16.26 -14.22 -18.84
CA GLU A 249 -16.35 -15.68 -18.88
C GLU A 249 -17.82 -16.09 -19.00
N GLY A 250 -18.15 -16.94 -19.97
CA GLY A 250 -19.49 -17.50 -20.12
C GLY A 250 -20.64 -16.49 -20.33
N GLY A 251 -20.36 -15.30 -20.88
CA GLY A 251 -21.37 -14.24 -21.04
C GLY A 251 -21.50 -13.29 -19.85
N PHE A 252 -20.70 -13.47 -18.80
CA PHE A 252 -20.67 -12.60 -17.64
C PHE A 252 -19.41 -11.72 -17.68
N LYS A 253 -19.54 -10.44 -17.35
CA LYS A 253 -18.43 -9.51 -17.16
C LYS A 253 -18.24 -9.27 -15.66
N THR A 254 -17.17 -9.82 -15.11
CA THR A 254 -16.81 -9.65 -13.70
C THR A 254 -15.78 -8.54 -13.54
N LYS A 255 -16.11 -7.52 -12.74
CA LYS A 255 -15.21 -6.48 -12.25
C LYS A 255 -14.44 -7.03 -11.05
N LEU A 256 -13.13 -7.15 -11.18
CA LEU A 256 -12.20 -7.57 -10.13
C LEU A 256 -11.33 -6.40 -9.73
N VAL A 257 -11.26 -6.11 -8.43
CA VAL A 257 -10.47 -5.00 -7.89
C VAL A 257 -9.32 -5.57 -7.07
N TYR A 258 -8.09 -5.23 -7.44
CA TYR A 258 -6.87 -5.66 -6.77
C TYR A 258 -6.19 -4.50 -6.06
N GLN A 259 -5.45 -4.80 -4.99
CA GLN A 259 -4.69 -3.82 -4.20
C GLN A 259 -3.23 -3.75 -4.69
N LYS A 260 -3.04 -3.45 -5.97
CA LYS A 260 -1.75 -3.56 -6.68
C LYS A 260 -0.59 -2.89 -5.94
N ALA A 261 -0.81 -1.69 -5.40
CA ALA A 261 0.22 -0.96 -4.66
C ALA A 261 0.76 -1.77 -3.45
N PHE A 262 -0.13 -2.51 -2.77
CA PHE A 262 0.22 -3.37 -1.63
C PHE A 262 0.78 -4.72 -2.08
N ASP A 263 0.22 -5.31 -3.13
CA ASP A 263 0.66 -6.60 -3.68
C ASP A 263 2.11 -6.54 -4.17
N ASP A 264 2.51 -5.40 -4.76
CA ASP A 264 3.88 -5.19 -5.21
C ASP A 264 4.87 -5.04 -4.04
N ILE A 265 4.43 -4.46 -2.90
CA ILE A 265 5.25 -4.38 -1.68
C ILE A 265 5.35 -5.76 -1.00
N ASP A 266 4.27 -6.53 -0.98
CA ASP A 266 4.26 -7.90 -0.45
C ASP A 266 5.26 -8.80 -1.19
N LYS A 267 5.31 -8.69 -2.52
CA LYS A 267 6.33 -9.37 -3.32
C LYS A 267 7.75 -8.97 -2.93
N ALA A 268 8.00 -7.66 -2.79
CA ALA A 268 9.32 -7.15 -2.37
C ALA A 268 9.69 -7.61 -0.95
N LEU A 269 8.71 -7.71 -0.05
CA LEU A 269 8.90 -8.25 1.30
C LEU A 269 9.28 -9.72 1.29
N GLU A 270 8.72 -10.51 0.37
CA GLU A 270 9.11 -11.90 0.19
C GLU A 270 10.53 -12.03 -0.38
N ASP A 271 10.87 -11.24 -1.40
CA ASP A 271 12.23 -11.17 -1.94
C ASP A 271 13.25 -10.74 -0.86
N PHE A 272 12.83 -9.86 0.07
CA PHE A 272 13.62 -9.49 1.23
C PHE A 272 13.75 -10.64 2.24
N ARG A 273 12.68 -11.39 2.53
CA ARG A 273 12.68 -12.55 3.42
C ARG A 273 13.64 -13.65 2.93
N LEU A 274 13.66 -13.92 1.63
CA LEU A 274 14.59 -14.89 1.02
C LEU A 274 16.06 -14.49 1.21
N LYS A 275 16.36 -13.19 1.33
CA LYS A 275 17.72 -12.70 1.66
C LYS A 275 18.09 -12.94 3.13
N ILE A 276 17.12 -13.08 4.03
CA ILE A 276 17.32 -13.43 5.44
C ILE A 276 17.63 -14.94 5.54
N TYR A 277 16.86 -15.77 4.84
CA TYR A 277 16.91 -17.22 4.93
C TYR A 277 17.42 -17.86 3.63
N ARG A 278 18.73 -18.14 3.56
CA ARG A 278 19.42 -18.62 2.34
C ARG A 278 18.81 -19.84 1.64
N ASN A 279 18.08 -20.70 2.36
CA ASN A 279 17.48 -21.92 1.83
C ASN A 279 15.95 -21.93 1.95
N ALA A 280 15.33 -20.78 2.22
CA ALA A 280 13.88 -20.71 2.24
C ALA A 280 13.33 -20.87 0.82
N THR A 281 12.23 -21.62 0.70
CA THR A 281 11.45 -21.69 -0.53
C THR A 281 10.71 -20.36 -0.72
N PRO A 282 10.68 -19.81 -1.95
CA PRO A 282 9.83 -18.67 -2.27
C PRO A 282 8.37 -18.98 -1.97
N ASP A 283 7.75 -18.08 -1.21
CA ASP A 283 6.34 -18.15 -0.81
C ASP A 283 5.70 -16.79 -1.12
N TYR A 284 5.50 -16.52 -2.41
CA TYR A 284 4.92 -15.26 -2.86
C TYR A 284 3.43 -15.21 -2.50
N PRO A 285 2.97 -14.14 -1.83
CA PRO A 285 1.56 -14.00 -1.50
C PRO A 285 0.69 -14.04 -2.76
N GLU A 286 -0.38 -14.84 -2.72
CA GLU A 286 -1.35 -14.89 -3.80
C GLU A 286 -2.10 -13.56 -3.90
N ARG A 287 -2.27 -13.07 -5.13
CA ARG A 287 -3.01 -11.82 -5.39
C ARG A 287 -4.50 -12.12 -5.39
N VAL A 288 -5.16 -11.77 -4.30
CA VAL A 288 -6.61 -11.97 -4.13
C VAL A 288 -7.33 -10.65 -4.38
N PRO A 289 -8.40 -10.62 -5.20
CA PRO A 289 -9.19 -9.41 -5.39
C PRO A 289 -9.91 -9.05 -4.09
N VAL A 290 -9.93 -7.76 -3.75
CA VAL A 290 -10.67 -7.23 -2.60
C VAL A 290 -12.17 -7.07 -2.89
N LEU A 291 -12.54 -7.03 -4.17
CA LEU A 291 -13.92 -6.94 -4.63
C LEU A 291 -14.07 -7.67 -5.96
N GLY A 292 -15.18 -8.40 -6.10
CA GLY A 292 -15.55 -9.12 -7.31
C GLY A 292 -17.05 -8.98 -7.56
N ASN A 293 -17.43 -8.13 -8.52
CA ASN A 293 -18.82 -7.92 -8.91
C ASN A 293 -19.06 -8.49 -10.30
N THR A 294 -20.02 -9.39 -10.44
CA THR A 294 -20.38 -10.01 -11.72
C THR A 294 -21.60 -9.32 -12.30
N HIS A 295 -21.47 -8.81 -13.52
CA HIS A 295 -22.57 -8.27 -14.30
C HIS A 295 -22.89 -9.23 -15.45
N ILE A 296 -24.16 -9.39 -15.76
CA ILE A 296 -24.62 -10.11 -16.96
C ILE A 296 -24.30 -9.20 -18.15
N VAL A 297 -23.70 -9.75 -19.22
CA VAL A 297 -23.64 -9.05 -20.50
C VAL A 297 -24.90 -9.43 -21.24
N ASP A 298 -25.82 -8.47 -21.42
CA ASP A 298 -26.97 -8.70 -22.28
C ASP A 298 -26.48 -9.01 -23.69
N PHE A 299 -26.78 -10.22 -24.16
CA PHE A 299 -26.59 -10.63 -25.54
C PHE A 299 -27.74 -10.08 -26.38
N GLU A 300 -27.72 -8.81 -26.77
CA GLU A 300 -28.51 -8.22 -27.88
C GLU A 300 -28.12 -6.73 -27.98
N HIS A 301 -27.54 -6.17 -29.05
CA HIS A 301 -27.84 -6.32 -30.47
C HIS A 301 -26.54 -6.33 -31.32
N LYS A 302 -26.27 -7.45 -32.01
CA LYS A 302 -25.67 -7.39 -33.35
C LYS A 302 -26.83 -7.17 -34.31
N SER A 303 -27.06 -5.94 -34.74
CA SER A 303 -27.87 -5.66 -35.93
C SER A 303 -27.27 -4.49 -36.71
N SER A 304 -26.97 -4.81 -37.98
CA SER A 304 -26.73 -3.93 -39.11
C SER A 304 -25.56 -2.94 -39.05
N ASP A 305 -24.40 -3.40 -39.53
CA ASP A 305 -23.57 -2.58 -40.43
C ASP A 305 -22.82 -3.49 -41.42
N GLU A 306 -23.61 -4.18 -42.25
CA GLU A 306 -23.18 -4.60 -43.59
C GLU A 306 -24.27 -4.13 -44.54
N GLY A 307 -24.10 -2.92 -45.07
CA GLY A 307 -25.13 -2.26 -45.87
C GLY A 307 -24.71 -0.93 -46.48
N LYS A 308 -23.53 -0.86 -47.11
CA LYS A 308 -23.26 -0.20 -48.41
C LYS A 308 -21.80 -0.29 -48.81
#